data_AF-A0A1V3S6U1-F1
#
_entry.id   AF-A0A1V3S6U1-F1
#
_cell.length_a   1.000
_cell.length_b   1.000
_cell.length_c   1.000
_cell.angle_alpha   90.00
_cell.angle_beta   90.00
_cell.angle_gamma   90.00
#
_symmetry.space_group_name_H-M   'P 1'
#
loop_
_entity.id
_entity.type
_entity.pdbx_description
1 polymer ?
#
loop_
_entity_poly.entity_id
_entity_poly.type
_entity_poly.pdbx_seq_one_letter_code
_entity_poly.pdbx_strand_id
1 'polypeptide(L)'
;MRFRTLLLIALILLIAAFVALNFESILQPTTLYLGVTNVEAPLGLALLGMLVAVLVVFLLALVYFQTTHLMEVRRITREANEQRTLADKAEASRFTELREFLRTEMQATAARDTELSGQLMQKMDSVQAALATTIEQTGNGISANLGEIEDRLDRQLPSGAGRV
;
A
#
# COMPACT_ATOMS: atom_id res chain seq x y z
N MET A 1 8.17 24.15 -22.85
CA MET A 1 7.24 25.09 -23.54
C MET A 1 7.95 26.23 -24.30
N ARG A 2 9.10 26.77 -23.87
CA ARG A 2 9.69 28.00 -24.45
C ARG A 2 10.37 27.84 -25.82
N PHE A 3 11.04 26.71 -26.10
CA PHE A 3 11.78 26.53 -27.36
C PHE A 3 10.87 26.48 -28.60
N ARG A 4 9.74 25.75 -28.51
CA ARG A 4 8.78 25.64 -29.62
C ARG A 4 8.20 27.01 -30.00
N THR A 5 7.86 27.83 -29.02
CA THR A 5 7.34 29.20 -29.25
C THR A 5 8.41 30.12 -29.81
N LEU A 6 9.64 30.07 -29.30
CA LEU A 6 10.76 30.86 -29.82
C LEU A 6 11.10 30.50 -31.27
N LEU A 7 11.10 29.20 -31.61
CA LEU A 7 11.33 28.74 -32.98
C LEU A 7 10.22 29.23 -33.93
N LEU A 8 8.96 29.17 -33.50
CA LEU A 8 7.83 29.65 -34.30
C LEU A 8 7.89 31.17 -34.52
N ILE A 9 8.25 31.96 -33.50
CA ILE A 9 8.48 33.40 -33.64
C ILE A 9 9.64 33.69 -34.61
N ALA A 10 10.76 32.95 -34.48
CA ALA A 10 11.90 33.10 -35.38
C ALA A 10 11.52 32.77 -36.83
N LEU A 11 10.72 31.73 -37.06
CA LEU A 11 10.24 31.35 -38.38
C LEU A 11 9.32 32.43 -38.98
N ILE A 12 8.40 32.98 -38.18
CA ILE A 12 7.53 34.10 -38.62
C ILE A 12 8.38 35.31 -39.01
N LEU A 13 9.38 35.67 -38.21
CA LEU A 13 10.28 36.78 -38.53
C LEU A 13 11.08 36.52 -39.81
N LEU A 14 11.55 35.30 -40.03
CA LEU A 14 12.26 34.92 -41.25
C LEU A 14 11.36 35.04 -42.49
N ILE A 15 10.13 34.55 -42.40
CA ILE A 15 9.13 34.69 -43.48
C ILE A 15 8.82 36.17 -43.74
N ALA A 16 8.61 36.97 -42.69
CA ALA A 16 8.34 38.40 -42.82
C ALA A 16 9.51 39.15 -43.47
N ALA A 17 10.75 38.84 -43.08
CA ALA A 17 11.96 39.40 -43.68
C ALA A 17 12.10 38.99 -45.15
N PHE A 18 11.82 37.74 -45.49
CA PHE A 18 11.84 37.25 -46.88
C PHE A 18 10.80 37.98 -47.74
N VAL A 19 9.58 38.18 -47.24
CA VAL A 19 8.52 38.92 -47.94
C VAL A 19 8.92 40.39 -48.13
N ALA A 20 9.49 41.03 -47.11
CA ALA A 20 9.95 42.41 -47.20
C ALA A 20 11.09 42.61 -48.21
N LEU A 21 12.02 41.66 -48.28
CA LEU A 21 13.14 41.70 -49.24
C LEU A 21 12.69 41.43 -50.69
N ASN A 22 11.64 40.63 -50.89
CA ASN A 22 11.13 40.25 -52.22
C ASN A 22 9.85 40.99 -52.60
N PHE A 23 9.59 42.14 -51.97
CA PHE A 23 8.31 42.86 -52.08
C PHE A 23 8.00 43.32 -53.51
N GLU A 24 9.01 43.84 -54.21
CA GLU A 24 8.90 44.27 -55.62
C GLU A 24 8.55 43.11 -56.55
N SER A 25 9.17 41.95 -56.35
CA SER A 25 8.88 40.73 -57.13
C SER A 25 7.49 40.17 -56.83
N ILE A 26 6.98 40.34 -55.61
CA ILE A 26 5.65 39.89 -55.20
C ILE A 26 4.53 40.72 -55.83
N LEU A 27 4.78 42.01 -56.05
CA LEU A 27 3.83 42.98 -56.63
C LEU A 27 3.82 43.00 -58.16
N GLN A 28 4.73 42.25 -58.80
CA GLN A 28 4.80 42.19 -60.25
C GLN A 28 3.49 41.59 -60.83
N PRO A 29 2.77 42.32 -61.71
CA PRO A 29 1.54 41.82 -62.31
C PRO A 29 1.80 40.63 -63.22
N THR A 30 1.03 39.56 -63.04
CA THR A 30 1.08 38.35 -63.86
C THR A 30 -0.33 37.94 -64.24
N THR A 31 -0.50 37.33 -65.42
CA THR A 31 -1.77 36.72 -65.82
C THR A 31 -2.02 35.44 -65.02
N LEU A 32 -3.03 35.46 -64.13
CA LEU A 32 -3.48 34.27 -63.43
C LEU A 32 -4.64 33.61 -64.17
N TYR A 33 -4.52 32.30 -64.35
CA TYR A 33 -5.58 31.43 -64.85
C TYR A 33 -6.30 30.80 -63.65
N LEU A 34 -7.52 31.23 -63.33
CA LEU A 34 -8.34 30.67 -62.24
C LEU A 34 -9.17 29.44 -62.68
N GLY A 35 -8.75 28.77 -63.75
CA GLY A 35 -9.46 27.63 -64.35
C GLY A 35 -10.65 28.00 -65.24
N VAL A 36 -11.38 29.08 -64.94
CA VAL A 36 -12.55 29.53 -65.72
C VAL A 36 -12.35 30.94 -66.31
N THR A 37 -11.58 31.79 -65.64
CA THR A 37 -11.34 33.18 -66.06
C THR A 37 -9.87 33.55 -65.88
N ASN A 38 -9.42 34.54 -66.67
CA ASN A 38 -8.08 35.10 -66.58
C ASN A 38 -8.16 36.45 -65.87
N VAL A 39 -7.36 36.63 -64.84
CA VAL A 39 -7.28 37.87 -64.06
C VAL A 39 -5.83 38.31 -63.98
N GLU A 40 -5.56 39.57 -64.27
CA GLU A 40 -4.25 40.16 -64.02
C GLU A 40 -4.15 40.55 -62.54
N ALA A 41 -3.33 39.80 -61.81
CA ALA A 41 -3.08 40.06 -60.41
C ALA A 41 -1.64 39.64 -60.07
N PRO A 42 -0.99 40.29 -59.10
CA PRO A 42 0.33 39.85 -58.66
C PRO A 42 0.24 38.45 -58.04
N LEU A 43 0.88 37.48 -58.69
CA LEU A 43 0.84 36.07 -58.29
C LEU A 43 1.41 35.87 -56.88
N GLY A 44 2.44 36.65 -56.53
CA GLY A 44 3.04 36.61 -55.20
C GLY A 44 2.04 36.97 -54.09
N LEU A 45 1.21 37.99 -54.29
CA LEU A 45 0.19 38.39 -53.32
C LEU A 45 -0.90 37.34 -53.18
N ALA A 46 -1.34 36.72 -54.28
CA ALA A 46 -2.35 35.67 -54.26
C ALA A 46 -1.86 34.44 -53.46
N LEU A 47 -0.63 33.98 -53.72
CA LEU A 47 -0.04 32.86 -52.99
C LEU A 47 0.21 33.20 -51.52
N LEU A 48 0.70 34.41 -51.21
CA LEU A 48 0.91 34.86 -49.85
C LEU A 48 -0.41 34.91 -49.06
N GLY A 49 -1.46 35.45 -49.67
CA GLY A 49 -2.79 35.50 -49.06
C GLY A 49 -3.35 34.11 -48.77
N MET A 50 -3.21 33.17 -49.72
CA MET A 50 -3.63 31.78 -49.52
C MET A 50 -2.82 31.10 -48.40
N LEU A 51 -1.51 31.32 -48.34
CA LEU A 51 -0.65 30.79 -47.28
C LEU A 51 -1.08 31.31 -45.90
N VAL A 52 -1.35 32.61 -45.78
CA VAL A 52 -1.82 33.23 -44.53
C VAL A 52 -3.18 32.67 -44.15
N ALA A 53 -4.11 32.50 -45.09
CA ALA A 53 -5.42 31.93 -44.83
C ALA A 53 -5.31 30.49 -44.29
N VAL A 54 -4.49 29.65 -44.92
CA VAL A 54 -4.22 28.27 -44.45
C VAL A 54 -3.57 28.28 -43.08
N LEU A 55 -2.61 29.17 -42.82
CA LEU A 55 -1.95 29.30 -41.53
C LEU A 55 -2.95 29.68 -40.42
N VAL A 56 -3.87 30.61 -40.68
CA VAL A 56 -4.91 31.00 -39.72
C VAL A 56 -5.84 29.83 -39.42
N VAL A 57 -6.31 29.11 -40.44
CA VAL A 57 -7.14 27.90 -40.24
C VAL A 57 -6.39 26.85 -39.43
N PHE A 58 -5.10 26.62 -39.73
CA PHE A 58 -4.25 25.69 -38.99
C PHE A 58 -4.07 26.11 -37.53
N LEU A 59 -3.84 27.39 -37.25
CA LEU A 59 -3.73 27.91 -35.88
C LEU A 59 -5.06 27.79 -35.11
N LEU A 60 -6.19 28.11 -35.75
CA LEU A 60 -7.52 27.92 -35.14
C LEU A 60 -7.78 26.46 -34.82
N ALA A 61 -7.47 25.54 -35.74
CA ALA A 61 -7.57 24.11 -35.52
C ALA A 61 -6.65 23.67 -34.37
N LEU A 62 -5.40 24.13 -34.33
CA LEU A 62 -4.45 23.79 -33.28
C LEU A 62 -4.94 24.25 -31.90
N VAL A 63 -5.44 25.48 -31.78
CA VAL A 63 -6.03 26.00 -30.54
C VAL A 63 -7.25 25.17 -30.13
N TYR A 64 -8.10 24.79 -31.09
CA TYR A 64 -9.26 23.93 -30.86
C TYR A 64 -8.84 22.51 -30.38
N PHE A 65 -7.79 21.93 -30.96
CA PHE A 65 -7.27 20.62 -30.55
C PHE A 65 -6.51 20.66 -29.20
N GLN A 66 -5.94 21.81 -28.82
CA GLN A 66 -5.18 21.90 -27.59
C GLN A 66 -6.07 21.96 -26.33
N THR A 67 -7.34 22.36 -26.46
CA THR A 67 -8.29 22.40 -25.34
C THR A 67 -8.86 21.02 -24.98
N THR A 68 -9.03 20.12 -25.94
CA THR A 68 -9.57 18.77 -25.69
C THR A 68 -8.61 17.90 -24.88
N HIS A 69 -7.31 17.95 -25.14
CA HIS A 69 -6.32 17.15 -24.42
C HIS A 69 -6.12 17.56 -22.95
N LEU A 70 -6.24 18.86 -22.62
CA LEU A 70 -6.09 19.34 -21.24
C LEU A 70 -7.27 18.95 -20.36
N MET A 71 -8.47 18.89 -20.93
CA MET A 71 -9.68 18.45 -20.22
C MET A 71 -9.67 16.94 -19.95
N GLU A 72 -9.19 16.16 -20.92
CA GLU A 72 -9.11 14.70 -20.79
C GLU A 72 -8.07 14.27 -19.74
N VAL A 73 -6.90 14.92 -19.70
CA VAL A 73 -5.90 14.69 -18.64
C VAL A 73 -6.47 15.02 -17.26
N ARG A 74 -7.20 16.14 -17.11
CA ARG A 74 -7.83 16.50 -15.84
C ARG A 74 -8.88 15.47 -15.41
N ARG A 75 -9.68 14.96 -16.35
CA ARG A 75 -10.67 13.93 -16.08
C ARG A 75 -10.03 12.62 -15.62
N ILE A 76 -9.01 12.14 -16.34
CA ILE A 76 -8.27 10.92 -15.98
C ILE A 76 -7.62 11.06 -14.61
N THR A 77 -7.02 12.22 -14.29
CA THR A 77 -6.44 12.44 -12.94
C THR A 77 -7.48 12.47 -11.83
N ARG A 78 -8.71 12.91 -12.13
CA ARG A 78 -9.80 12.94 -11.16
C ARG A 78 -10.34 11.54 -10.89
N GLU A 79 -10.61 10.78 -11.95
CA GLU A 79 -11.06 9.39 -11.86
C GLU A 79 -10.00 8.52 -11.14
N ALA A 80 -8.71 8.72 -11.41
CA ALA A 80 -7.61 8.03 -10.71
C ALA A 80 -7.53 8.42 -9.21
N ASN A 81 -7.74 9.69 -8.86
CA ASN A 81 -7.75 10.13 -7.46
C ASN A 81 -8.96 9.60 -6.68
N GLU A 82 -10.13 9.54 -7.32
CA GLU A 82 -11.34 8.97 -6.71
C GLU A 82 -11.18 7.45 -6.48
N GLN A 83 -10.56 6.72 -7.41
CA GLN A 83 -10.23 5.30 -7.19
C GLN A 83 -9.20 5.11 -6.08
N ARG A 84 -8.18 5.96 -6.02
CA ARG A 84 -7.16 5.89 -4.96
C ARG A 84 -7.75 6.11 -3.58
N THR A 85 -8.64 7.10 -3.42
CA THR A 85 -9.27 7.37 -2.11
C THR A 85 -10.19 6.23 -1.67
N LEU A 86 -10.88 5.57 -2.61
CA LEU A 86 -11.69 4.38 -2.34
C LEU A 86 -10.80 3.18 -1.95
N ALA A 87 -9.68 2.98 -2.63
CA ALA A 87 -8.71 1.94 -2.31
C ALA A 87 -8.10 2.18 -0.92
N ASP A 88 -7.63 3.39 -0.63
CA ASP A 88 -7.05 3.76 0.67
C ASP A 88 -8.06 3.55 1.81
N LYS A 89 -9.34 3.87 1.58
CA LYS A 89 -10.42 3.64 2.56
C LYS A 89 -10.68 2.14 2.78
N ALA A 90 -10.68 1.35 1.72
CA ALA A 90 -10.84 -0.10 1.80
C ALA A 90 -9.65 -0.75 2.52
N GLU A 91 -8.43 -0.32 2.23
CA GLU A 91 -7.21 -0.77 2.91
C GLU A 91 -7.21 -0.39 4.40
N ALA A 92 -7.62 0.83 4.75
CA ALA A 92 -7.74 1.25 6.15
C ALA A 92 -8.76 0.38 6.94
N SER A 93 -9.87 0.01 6.30
CA SER A 93 -10.85 -0.91 6.87
C SER A 93 -10.26 -2.30 7.10
N ARG A 94 -9.57 -2.88 6.10
CA ARG A 94 -8.91 -4.18 6.21
C ARG A 94 -7.82 -4.19 7.29
N PHE A 95 -7.06 -3.11 7.40
CA PHE A 95 -6.04 -2.95 8.44
C PHE A 95 -6.66 -2.91 9.84
N THR A 96 -7.78 -2.19 9.98
CA THR A 96 -8.52 -2.11 11.24
C THR A 96 -9.10 -3.47 11.64
N GLU A 97 -9.71 -4.19 10.69
CA GLU A 97 -10.25 -5.53 10.91
C GLU A 97 -9.16 -6.55 11.28
N LEU A 98 -8.03 -6.55 10.57
CA LEU A 98 -6.90 -7.43 10.89
C LEU A 98 -6.31 -7.12 12.27
N ARG A 99 -6.22 -5.84 12.64
CA ARG A 99 -5.76 -5.42 13.96
C ARG A 99 -6.69 -5.92 15.06
N GLU A 100 -8.00 -5.84 14.84
CA GLU A 100 -9.00 -6.31 15.80
C GLU A 100 -8.98 -7.84 15.93
N PHE A 101 -8.85 -8.55 14.81
CA PHE A 101 -8.67 -10.00 14.82
C PHE A 101 -7.42 -10.41 15.60
N LEU A 102 -6.26 -9.80 15.32
CA LEU A 102 -5.01 -10.07 16.03
C LEU A 102 -5.12 -9.75 17.53
N ARG A 103 -5.78 -8.64 17.88
CA ARG A 103 -6.03 -8.28 19.28
C ARG A 103 -6.86 -9.34 19.99
N THR A 104 -7.92 -9.82 19.33
CA THR A 104 -8.81 -10.85 19.86
C THR A 104 -8.07 -12.17 20.05
N GLU A 105 -7.31 -12.61 19.05
CA GLU A 105 -6.50 -13.84 19.13
C GLU A 105 -5.45 -13.75 20.24
N MET A 106 -4.72 -12.63 20.36
CA MET A 106 -3.75 -12.44 21.46
C MET A 106 -4.41 -12.50 22.84
N GLN A 107 -5.60 -11.92 23.00
CA GLN A 107 -6.35 -12.01 24.25
C GLN A 107 -6.82 -13.43 24.53
N ALA A 108 -7.28 -14.16 23.52
CA ALA A 108 -7.68 -15.56 23.65
C ALA A 108 -6.48 -16.45 24.04
N THR A 109 -5.31 -16.24 23.43
CA THR A 109 -4.07 -16.94 23.81
C THR A 109 -3.65 -16.62 25.24
N ALA A 110 -3.63 -15.35 25.64
CA ALA A 110 -3.26 -14.95 27.00
C ALA A 110 -4.21 -15.53 28.06
N ALA A 111 -5.51 -15.63 27.76
CA ALA A 111 -6.49 -16.28 28.63
C ALA A 111 -6.21 -17.78 28.76
N ARG A 112 -5.94 -18.48 27.65
CA ARG A 112 -5.56 -19.90 27.66
C ARG A 112 -4.27 -20.16 28.43
N ASP A 113 -3.25 -19.32 28.28
CA ASP A 113 -1.98 -19.46 29.00
C ASP A 113 -2.17 -19.29 30.51
N THR A 114 -3.02 -18.34 30.92
CA THR A 114 -3.36 -18.12 32.33
C THR A 114 -4.12 -19.32 32.91
N GLU A 115 -5.08 -19.86 32.15
CA GLU A 115 -5.84 -21.06 32.54
C GLU A 115 -4.92 -22.29 32.66
N LEU A 116 -4.08 -22.55 31.66
CA LEU A 116 -3.11 -23.64 31.66
C LEU A 116 -2.13 -23.53 32.84
N SER A 117 -1.60 -22.33 33.10
CA SER A 117 -0.71 -22.07 34.24
C SER A 117 -1.42 -22.34 35.57
N GLY A 118 -2.68 -21.92 35.70
CA GLY A 118 -3.51 -22.21 36.87
C GLY A 118 -3.76 -23.70 37.07
N GLN A 119 -4.11 -24.42 36.01
CA GLN A 119 -4.30 -25.88 36.05
C GLN A 119 -3.01 -26.61 36.41
N LEU A 120 -1.87 -26.20 35.85
CA LEU A 120 -0.56 -26.76 36.19
C LEU A 120 -0.22 -26.55 37.67
N MET A 121 -0.46 -25.35 38.19
CA MET A 121 -0.21 -25.04 39.60
C MET A 121 -1.12 -25.86 40.52
N GLN A 122 -2.40 -26.00 40.20
CA GLN A 122 -3.31 -26.87 40.94
C GLN A 122 -2.89 -28.34 40.91
N LYS A 123 -2.42 -28.84 39.75
CA LYS A 123 -1.88 -30.20 39.63
C LYS A 123 -0.63 -30.36 40.48
N MET A 124 0.27 -29.38 40.48
CA MET A 124 1.48 -29.39 41.29
C MET A 124 1.16 -29.45 42.80
N ASP A 125 0.21 -28.65 43.27
CA ASP A 125 -0.27 -28.69 44.66
C ASP A 125 -0.86 -30.06 45.02
N SER A 126 -1.66 -30.65 44.12
CA SER A 126 -2.26 -31.97 44.33
C SER A 126 -1.21 -33.09 44.41
N VAL A 127 -0.16 -33.01 43.58
CA VAL A 127 0.97 -33.95 43.60
C VAL A 127 1.79 -33.79 44.88
N GLN A 128 2.02 -32.55 45.31
CA GLN A 128 2.73 -32.27 46.56
C GLN A 128 1.97 -32.82 47.78
N ALA A 129 0.65 -32.62 47.84
CA ALA A 129 -0.18 -33.16 48.92
C ALA A 129 -0.21 -34.70 48.93
N ALA A 130 -0.33 -35.33 47.75
CA ALA A 130 -0.28 -36.79 47.62
C ALA A 130 1.08 -37.36 48.07
N LEU A 131 2.18 -36.69 47.72
CA LEU A 131 3.52 -37.08 48.15
C LEU A 131 3.69 -36.95 49.67
N ALA A 132 3.25 -35.84 50.27
CA ALA A 132 3.27 -35.66 51.72
C ALA A 132 2.49 -36.76 52.45
N THR A 133 1.31 -37.11 51.93
CA THR A 133 0.48 -38.21 52.48
C THR A 133 1.19 -39.55 52.37
N THR A 134 1.83 -39.83 51.24
CA THR A 134 2.56 -41.08 51.00
C THR A 134 3.77 -41.21 51.93
N ILE A 135 4.49 -40.12 52.17
CA ILE A 135 5.60 -40.05 53.13
C ILE A 135 5.08 -40.32 54.55
N GLU A 136 3.99 -39.68 54.97
CA GLU A 136 3.39 -39.89 56.29
C GLU A 136 2.96 -41.35 56.49
N GLN A 137 2.29 -41.95 55.51
CA GLN A 137 1.89 -43.36 55.54
C GLN A 137 3.08 -44.30 55.61
N THR A 138 4.15 -44.02 54.85
CA THR A 138 5.38 -44.82 54.86
C THR A 138 6.09 -44.70 56.22
N GLY A 139 6.18 -43.49 56.78
CA GLY A 139 6.75 -43.26 58.11
C GLY A 139 5.98 -43.98 59.21
N ASN A 140 4.65 -43.91 59.17
CA ASN A 140 3.78 -44.65 60.10
C ASN A 140 3.93 -46.17 59.93
N GLY A 141 4.04 -46.67 58.70
CA GLY A 141 4.28 -48.07 58.42
C GLY A 141 5.64 -48.57 58.94
N ILE A 142 6.69 -47.78 58.79
CA ILE A 142 8.02 -48.09 59.36
C ILE A 142 7.95 -48.13 60.89
N SER A 143 7.32 -47.14 61.52
CA SER A 143 7.14 -47.11 62.98
C SER A 143 6.35 -48.31 63.50
N ALA A 144 5.29 -48.71 62.78
CA ALA A 144 4.51 -49.90 63.14
C ALA A 144 5.35 -51.19 63.02
N ASN A 145 6.08 -51.36 61.91
CA ASN A 145 6.96 -52.52 61.72
C ASN A 145 8.10 -52.55 62.75
N LEU A 146 8.69 -51.39 63.08
CA LEU A 146 9.72 -51.28 64.10
C LEU A 146 9.17 -51.64 65.48
N GLY A 147 7.99 -51.15 65.83
CA GLY A 147 7.30 -51.51 67.07
C GLY A 147 6.99 -53.01 67.16
N GLU A 148 6.59 -53.65 66.05
CA GLU A 148 6.41 -55.11 66.02
C GLU A 148 7.74 -55.86 66.21
N ILE A 149 8.84 -55.38 65.60
CA ILE A 149 10.17 -55.98 65.79
C ILE A 149 10.62 -55.84 67.23
N GLU A 150 10.46 -54.66 67.84
CA GLU A 150 10.82 -54.38 69.24
C GLU A 150 10.03 -55.28 70.20
N ASP A 151 8.71 -55.39 69.99
CA ASP A 151 7.83 -56.26 70.79
C ASP A 151 8.17 -57.76 70.62
N ARG A 152 8.57 -58.20 69.41
CA ARG A 152 9.07 -59.57 69.20
C ARG A 152 10.41 -59.81 69.90
N LEU A 153 11.29 -58.80 69.95
CA LEU A 153 12.59 -58.90 70.62
C LEU A 153 12.41 -59.00 72.14
N ASP A 154 11.54 -58.16 72.71
CA ASP A 154 11.23 -58.14 74.14
C ASP A 154 10.58 -59.46 74.59
N ARG A 155 9.75 -60.07 73.74
CA ARG A 155 9.19 -61.41 73.96
C ARG A 155 10.22 -62.54 73.92
N GLN A 156 11.31 -62.38 73.16
CA GLN A 156 12.38 -63.37 73.03
C GLN A 156 13.47 -63.23 74.09
N LEU A 157 13.59 -62.07 74.74
CA LEU A 157 14.34 -61.93 75.99
C LEU A 157 13.51 -62.51 77.14
N PRO A 158 13.83 -63.72 77.65
CA PRO A 158 13.09 -64.28 78.77
C PRO A 158 13.40 -63.44 80.01
N SER A 159 12.37 -63.05 80.74
CA SER A 159 12.48 -62.53 82.10
C SER A 159 13.09 -63.62 83.00
N GLY A 160 14.42 -63.64 83.04
CA GLY A 160 15.21 -64.62 83.74
C GLY A 160 16.33 -63.97 84.53
N ALA A 161 15.99 -63.13 85.52
CA ALA A 161 16.80 -62.92 86.72
C ALA A 161 16.01 -62.22 87.84
N GLY A 162 15.66 -62.98 88.88
CA GLY A 162 15.66 -62.46 90.26
C GLY A 162 14.33 -62.10 90.90
N ARG A 163 13.55 -63.11 91.31
CA ARG A 163 12.84 -63.05 92.60
C ARG A 163 13.88 -63.29 93.69
N VAL A 164 14.08 -62.34 94.61
CA VAL A 164 14.05 -62.47 96.09
C VAL A 164 13.77 -61.08 96.66
#